data_AF-A0AA37EK47-F1
#
_entry.id   AF-A0AA37EK47-F1
#
_cell.length_a   1.000
_cell.length_b   1.000
_cell.length_c   1.000
_cell.angle_alpha   90.00
_cell.angle_beta   90.00
_cell.angle_gamma   90.00
#
_symmetry.space_group_name_H-M   'P 1'
#
loop_
_entity.id
_entity.type
_entity.pdbx_description
1 polymer ?
#
loop_
_entity_poly.entity_id
_entity_poly.type
_entity_poly.pdbx_seq_one_letter_code
_entity_poly.pdbx_strand_id
1 'polypeptide(L)' 'MKKFLSLVLALVMTMSLVTVSAGAKDFSDDDSITYQEAVDVISEIGVVDGYTGGDFKPTDVLTRGAAAKI' A
#
# COMPACT_ATOMS: atom_id res chain seq x y z
N MET A 1 23.23 32.73 11.79
CA MET A 1 23.35 31.34 12.25
C MET A 1 22.12 30.85 13.02
N LYS A 2 21.70 31.50 14.12
CA LYS A 2 20.52 31.07 14.91
C LYS A 2 19.22 30.89 14.10
N LYS A 3 18.97 31.77 13.12
CA LYS A 3 17.77 31.73 12.26
C LYS A 3 17.81 30.61 11.20
N PHE A 4 19.00 30.34 10.67
CA PHE A 4 19.23 29.23 9.73
C PHE A 4 19.16 27.87 10.42
N LEU A 5 19.74 27.76 11.62
CA LEU A 5 19.70 26.53 12.41
C LEU A 5 18.27 26.19 12.84
N SER A 6 17.48 27.21 13.23
CA SER A 6 16.05 27.05 13.53
C SER A 6 15.23 26.60 12.32
N LEU A 7 15.49 27.17 11.13
CA LEU A 7 14.82 26.78 9.89
C LEU A 7 15.11 25.33 9.50
N VAL A 8 16.37 24.90 9.59
CA VAL A 8 16.78 23.52 9.29
C VAL A 8 16.16 22.55 10.29
N LEU A 9 16.15 22.89 11.58
CA LEU A 9 15.52 22.06 12.60
C LEU A 9 14.02 21.91 12.39
N ALA A 10 13.33 23.00 12.04
CA ALA A 10 11.91 22.97 11.71
C ALA A 10 11.63 22.09 10.48
N LEU A 11 12.45 22.19 9.43
CA LEU A 11 12.32 21.36 8.23
C LEU A 11 12.48 19.87 8.53
N VAL A 12 13.48 19.50 9.33
CA VAL A 12 13.71 18.10 9.73
C VAL A 12 12.52 17.57 10.53
N MET A 13 11.99 18.35 11.47
CA MET A 13 10.81 17.96 12.25
C MET A 13 9.56 17.76 11.39
N THR A 14 9.39 18.54 10.32
CA THR A 14 8.27 18.37 9.39
C THR A 14 8.42 17.14 8.47
N MET A 15 9.65 16.77 8.10
CA MET A 15 9.91 15.56 7.31
C MET A 15 9.64 14.27 8.11
N SER A 16 9.81 14.31 9.43
CA SER A 16 9.49 13.18 10.32
C SER A 16 8.01 12.80 10.35
N LEU A 17 7.13 13.71 9.94
CA LEU A 17 5.67 13.52 9.90
C LEU A 17 5.18 13.06 8.52
N VAL A 18 6.06 12.89 7.55
CA VAL A 18 5.70 12.25 6.29
C VAL A 18 5.42 10.78 6.62
N THR A 19 4.15 10.48 6.89
CA THR A 19 3.67 9.10 6.89
C THR A 19 3.99 8.55 5.52
N VAL A 20 4.94 7.61 5.44
CA VAL A 20 5.02 6.71 4.30
C VAL A 20 3.65 6.03 4.29
N SER A 21 2.78 6.44 3.36
CA SER A 21 1.57 5.69 3.09
C SER A 21 2.05 4.27 2.88
N ALA A 22 1.63 3.35 3.76
CA ALA A 22 1.91 1.93 3.57
C ALA A 22 1.55 1.61 2.12
N GLY A 23 2.44 0.96 1.39
CA GLY A 23 2.30 0.78 -0.06
C GLY A 23 1.16 -0.16 -0.46
N ALA A 24 0.34 -0.57 0.50
CA ALA A 24 -0.82 -1.42 0.30
C ALA A 24 -1.79 -0.76 -0.67
N LYS A 25 -2.27 -1.57 -1.60
CA LYS A 25 -3.24 -1.15 -2.60
C LYS A 25 -4.62 -1.13 -1.96
N ASP A 26 -5.30 0.02 -1.95
CA ASP A 26 -6.72 0.07 -1.59
C ASP A 26 -7.55 -0.63 -2.69
N PHE A 27 -8.31 -1.64 -2.29
CA PHE A 27 -9.21 -2.38 -3.20
C PHE A 27 -10.66 -1.92 -3.04
N SER A 28 -11.41 -1.86 -4.15
CA SER A 28 -12.82 -1.42 -4.11
C SER A 28 -13.76 -2.39 -3.39
N ASP A 29 -13.33 -3.62 -3.19
CA ASP A 29 -14.05 -4.73 -2.56
C ASP A 29 -13.42 -5.13 -1.21
N ASP A 30 -12.74 -4.19 -0.53
CA ASP A 30 -12.07 -4.39 0.77
C ASP A 30 -12.98 -5.04 1.82
N ASP A 31 -14.24 -4.60 1.89
CA ASP A 31 -15.26 -5.12 2.81
C ASP A 31 -15.54 -6.64 2.62
N SER A 32 -15.16 -7.21 1.48
CA SER A 32 -15.33 -8.63 1.16
C SER A 32 -14.08 -9.49 1.43
N ILE A 33 -12.95 -8.86 1.81
CA ILE A 33 -11.69 -9.53 2.05
C ILE A 33 -11.63 -10.02 3.51
N THR A 34 -11.48 -11.33 3.69
CA THR A 34 -11.40 -11.93 5.04
C THR A 34 -10.01 -11.77 5.68
N TYR A 35 -8.96 -11.73 4.86
CA TYR A 35 -7.56 -11.68 5.31
C TYR A 35 -6.88 -10.38 4.89
N GLN A 36 -7.44 -9.25 5.34
CA GLN A 36 -7.01 -7.92 4.92
C GLN A 36 -5.50 -7.71 5.08
N GLU A 37 -4.97 -7.98 6.28
CA GLU A 37 -3.54 -7.80 6.57
C GLU A 37 -2.63 -8.60 5.64
N ALA A 38 -3.05 -9.81 5.23
CA ALA A 38 -2.28 -10.60 4.28
C ALA A 38 -2.31 -9.99 2.87
N VAL A 39 -3.48 -9.50 2.44
CA VAL A 39 -3.67 -8.82 1.16
C VAL A 39 -2.89 -7.50 1.11
N ASP A 40 -2.88 -6.75 2.21
CA ASP A 40 -2.12 -5.51 2.34
C ASP A 40 -0.62 -5.79 2.19
N VAL A 41 -0.08 -6.79 2.89
CA VAL A 41 1.34 -7.13 2.81
C VAL A 41 1.73 -7.61 1.42
N ILE A 42 0.96 -8.51 0.80
CA ILE A 42 1.30 -9.04 -0.54
C ILE A 42 1.11 -8.01 -1.65
N SER A 43 0.20 -7.05 -1.48
CA SER A 43 0.03 -5.95 -2.42
C SER A 43 1.11 -4.89 -2.25
N GLU A 44 1.52 -4.60 -1.02
CA GLU A 44 2.61 -3.68 -0.71
C GLU A 44 3.95 -4.14 -1.30
N ILE A 45 4.25 -5.45 -1.22
CA ILE A 45 5.47 -6.01 -1.82
C ILE A 45 5.34 -6.25 -3.34
N GLY A 46 4.20 -5.91 -3.94
CA GLY A 46 3.96 -6.00 -5.39
C GLY A 46 3.78 -7.42 -5.93
N VAL A 47 3.42 -8.38 -5.08
CA VAL A 47 3.12 -9.76 -5.50
C VAL A 47 1.71 -9.84 -6.10
N VAL A 48 0.76 -9.05 -5.61
CA VAL A 48 -0.60 -8.95 -6.17
C VAL A 48 -1.01 -7.49 -6.37
N ASP A 49 -1.33 -7.13 -7.62
CA ASP A 49 -1.78 -5.77 -7.99
C ASP A 49 -3.31 -5.59 -8.01
N GLY A 50 -4.06 -6.69 -7.88
CA GLY A 50 -5.48 -6.79 -8.19
C GLY A 50 -5.80 -6.71 -9.69
N TYR A 51 -7.05 -6.41 -10.00
CA TYR A 51 -7.56 -6.36 -11.36
C TYR A 51 -7.71 -4.92 -11.86
N THR A 52 -7.90 -4.75 -13.17
CA THR A 52 -8.02 -3.42 -13.82
C THR A 52 -9.16 -2.57 -13.25
N GLY A 53 -10.17 -3.20 -12.62
CA GLY A 53 -11.28 -2.52 -11.95
C GLY A 53 -10.94 -1.92 -10.59
N GLY A 54 -9.75 -2.20 -10.05
CA GLY A 54 -9.37 -1.82 -8.68
C GLY A 54 -9.88 -2.79 -7.61
N ASP A 55 -10.39 -3.96 -8.00
CA ASP A 55 -10.86 -5.02 -7.12
C ASP A 55 -9.81 -6.12 -6.92
N PHE A 56 -9.82 -6.75 -5.74
CA PHE A 56 -9.00 -7.92 -5.39
C PHE A 56 -9.67 -9.23 -5.84
N LYS A 57 -11.01 -9.28 -5.81
CA LYS A 57 -11.86 -10.43 -6.13
C LYS A 57 -11.60 -11.65 -5.23
N PRO A 58 -11.79 -11.54 -3.90
CA PRO A 58 -11.41 -12.60 -2.94
C PRO A 58 -12.19 -13.92 -3.11
N THR A 59 -13.33 -13.90 -3.79
CA THR A 59 -14.21 -15.07 -3.99
C THR A 59 -14.12 -15.67 -5.39
N ASP A 60 -13.46 -15.00 -6.34
CA ASP A 60 -13.35 -15.48 -7.71
C ASP A 60 -12.31 -16.60 -7.80
N VAL A 61 -12.51 -17.51 -8.77
CA VAL A 61 -11.58 -18.61 -9.01
C VAL A 61 -10.28 -18.07 -9.60
N LEU A 62 -9.17 -18.25 -8.88
CA LEU A 62 -7.84 -17.93 -9.38
C LEU A 62 -7.46 -18.86 -10.53
N THR A 63 -7.29 -18.28 -11.73
CA THR A 63 -6.84 -19.05 -12.90
C THR A 63 -5.37 -19.44 -12.76
N ARG A 64 -4.97 -20.55 -13.39
CA ARG A 64 -3.56 -20.96 -13.43
C ARG A 64 -2.64 -19.90 -14.05
N GLY A 65 -3.15 -19.11 -15.00
CA GLY A 65 -2.40 -18.01 -15.63
C GLY A 65 -2.16 -16.86 -14.66
N ALA A 66 -3.17 -16.48 -13.88
CA ALA A 66 -3.00 -15.48 -12.82
C ALA A 66 -2.03 -15.97 -11.74
N ALA A 67 -2.16 -17.24 -11.32
CA ALA A 67 -1.25 -17.85 -10.36
C ALA A 67 0.21 -17.97 -10.84
N ALA A 68 0.48 -17.89 -12.15
CA ALA A 68 1.85 -17.90 -12.69
C ALA A 68 2.48 -16.49 -12.79
N LYS A 69 1.67 -15.43 -12.62
CA LYS A 69 2.14 -14.04 -12.52
C LYS A 69 2.59 -13.70 -11.09
N ILE A 70 1.92 -14.33 -10.12
CA ILE A 70 2.21 -14.28 -8.68
C ILE A 70 3.44 -15.15 -8.38
#